data_AF-A0AAI8CL68-F1
#
_entry.id   AF-A0AAI8CL68-F1
#
_cell.length_a   1.000
_cell.length_b   1.000
_cell.length_c   1.000
_cell.angle_alpha   90.00
_cell.angle_beta   90.00
_cell.angle_gamma   90.00
#
_symmetry.space_group_name_H-M   'P 1'
#
loop_
_entity.id
_entity.type
_entity.pdbx_description
1 polymer ?
#
loop_
_entity_poly.entity_id
_entity_poly.type
_entity_poly.pdbx_seq_one_letter_code
_entity_poly.pdbx_strand_id
1 'polypeptide(L)'
;MRRVLSLLVILAGALMIFAATQPKALGMLENFILEKTPFEITGTIKEVVYRPAGFGYTVVSDEATEVKIPFTGNLGTLLKPEEKVVLKG
;
A
#
# COMPACT_ATOMS: atom_id res chain seq x y z
N MET A 1 47.66 5.43 -7.86
CA MET A 1 46.90 4.23 -8.29
C MET A 1 46.08 3.59 -7.17
N ARG A 2 46.61 3.30 -5.97
CA ARG A 2 45.83 2.69 -4.86
C ARG A 2 44.51 3.40 -4.49
N ARG A 3 44.50 4.73 -4.45
CA ARG A 3 43.30 5.53 -4.08
C ARG A 3 42.17 5.46 -5.12
N VAL A 4 42.52 5.28 -6.41
CA VAL A 4 41.55 5.17 -7.51
C VAL A 4 40.86 3.80 -7.47
N LEU A 5 41.61 2.76 -7.12
CA LEU A 5 41.08 1.40 -6.98
C LEU A 5 40.06 1.32 -5.83
N SER A 6 40.35 1.95 -4.70
CA SER A 6 39.41 2.02 -3.56
C SER A 6 38.13 2.77 -3.90
N LEU A 7 38.23 3.85 -4.69
CA LEU A 7 37.06 4.61 -5.15
C LEU A 7 36.16 3.80 -6.08
N LEU A 8 36.76 3.00 -6.98
CA LEU A 8 36.04 2.10 -7.89
C LEU A 8 35.25 1.02 -7.14
N VAL A 9 35.82 0.47 -6.06
CA VAL A 9 35.14 -0.53 -5.22
C VAL A 9 33.94 0.08 -4.50
N ILE A 10 34.07 1.31 -3.99
CA ILE A 10 32.96 2.02 -3.34
C ILE A 10 31.85 2.33 -4.35
N LEU A 11 32.22 2.76 -5.56
CA LEU A 11 31.27 3.08 -6.63
C LEU A 11 30.51 1.83 -7.12
N ALA A 12 31.22 0.70 -7.28
CA ALA A 12 30.62 -0.58 -7.64
C ALA A 12 29.68 -1.11 -6.55
N GLY A 13 30.06 -0.95 -5.27
CA GLY A 13 29.19 -1.29 -4.14
C GLY A 13 27.91 -0.44 -4.10
N ALA A 14 28.03 0.86 -4.34
CA ALA A 14 26.87 1.76 -4.40
C ALA A 14 25.90 1.36 -5.53
N LEU A 15 26.41 1.07 -6.71
CA LEU A 15 25.59 0.61 -7.85
C LEU A 15 24.80 -0.66 -7.54
N MET A 16 25.36 -1.61 -6.78
CA MET A 16 24.64 -2.83 -6.38
C MET A 16 23.50 -2.55 -5.39
N ILE A 17 23.64 -1.56 -4.51
CA ILE A 17 22.58 -1.16 -3.56
C ILE A 17 21.41 -0.50 -4.30
N PHE A 18 21.68 0.30 -5.33
CA PHE A 18 20.63 0.95 -6.14
C PHE A 18 20.04 0.05 -7.23
N ALA A 19 20.77 -0.98 -7.69
CA ALA A 19 20.28 -1.97 -8.65
C ALA A 19 19.47 -3.10 -7.99
N ALA A 20 19.53 -3.24 -6.66
CA ALA A 20 18.65 -4.13 -5.92
C ALA A 20 17.20 -3.69 -6.19
N THR A 21 16.48 -4.54 -6.92
CA THR A 21 15.09 -4.32 -7.32
C THR A 21 14.26 -3.95 -6.10
N GLN A 22 13.88 -2.68 -6.00
CA GLN A 22 12.93 -2.26 -4.97
C GLN A 22 11.68 -3.11 -5.13
N PRO A 23 11.19 -3.78 -4.07
CA PRO A 23 9.92 -4.49 -4.15
C PRO A 23 8.87 -3.47 -4.56
N LYS A 24 8.31 -3.64 -5.76
CA LYS A 24 7.28 -2.76 -6.29
C LYS A 24 6.12 -2.77 -5.30
N ALA A 25 5.95 -1.69 -4.54
CA ALA A 25 4.86 -1.55 -3.58
C ALA A 25 3.47 -1.75 -4.26
N LEU A 26 3.40 -1.51 -5.57
CA LEU A 26 2.23 -1.76 -6.42
C LEU A 26 1.84 -3.26 -6.51
N GLY A 27 2.79 -4.19 -6.38
CA GLY A 27 2.51 -5.63 -6.44
C GLY A 27 1.75 -6.17 -5.22
N MET A 28 1.73 -5.43 -4.10
CA MET A 28 0.90 -5.83 -2.95
C MET A 28 -0.59 -5.67 -3.24
N LEU A 29 -0.99 -4.75 -4.13
CA LEU A 29 -2.39 -4.56 -4.53
C LEU A 29 -2.89 -5.69 -5.44
N GLU A 30 -1.99 -6.36 -6.18
CA GLU A 30 -2.35 -7.50 -7.05
C GLU A 30 -2.82 -8.72 -6.25
N ASN A 31 -2.44 -8.82 -4.97
CA ASN A 31 -2.92 -9.89 -4.07
C ASN A 31 -4.32 -9.63 -3.50
N PHE A 32 -4.87 -8.42 -3.67
CA PHE A 32 -6.26 -8.17 -3.35
C PHE A 32 -7.10 -8.60 -4.55
N ILE A 33 -7.87 -9.67 -4.35
CA ILE A 33 -8.89 -10.14 -5.29
C ILE A 33 -10.03 -9.12 -5.28
N LEU A 34 -9.80 -7.99 -5.93
CA LEU A 34 -10.89 -7.22 -6.52
C LEU A 34 -10.82 -7.59 -7.98
N GLU A 35 -11.73 -8.47 -8.43
CA GLU A 35 -12.10 -8.47 -9.84
C GLU A 35 -12.28 -7.01 -10.25
N LYS A 36 -11.85 -6.63 -11.46
CA LYS A 36 -11.92 -5.24 -11.98
C LYS A 36 -13.37 -4.79 -12.25
N THR A 37 -14.28 -5.21 -11.39
CA THR A 37 -15.70 -4.98 -11.40
C THR A 37 -15.92 -3.74 -10.54
N PRO A 38 -16.51 -2.67 -11.10
CA PRO A 38 -16.79 -1.48 -10.32
C PRO A 38 -17.72 -1.84 -9.16
N PHE A 39 -17.41 -1.31 -7.98
CA PHE A 39 -18.20 -1.59 -6.79
C PHE A 39 -18.59 -0.31 -6.05
N GLU A 40 -19.72 -0.39 -5.36
CA GLU A 40 -20.19 0.63 -4.42
C GLU A 40 -20.61 -0.09 -3.13
N ILE A 41 -19.90 0.18 -2.04
CA ILE A 41 -20.15 -0.43 -0.73
C ILE A 41 -20.51 0.68 0.25
N THR A 42 -21.64 0.54 0.92
CA THR A 42 -22.05 1.40 2.03
C THR A 42 -21.89 0.62 3.32
N GLY A 43 -21.21 1.20 4.31
CA GLY A 43 -21.06 0.55 5.60
C GLY A 43 -20.36 1.41 6.62
N THR A 44 -20.17 0.86 7.81
CA THR A 44 -19.46 1.52 8.91
C THR A 44 -18.02 1.04 8.95
N ILE A 45 -17.08 1.98 9.05
CA ILE A 45 -15.66 1.66 9.20
C ILE A 45 -15.43 1.09 10.60
N LYS A 46 -14.97 -0.15 10.71
CA LYS A 46 -14.56 -0.75 11.98
C LYS A 46 -13.12 -0.44 12.32
N GLU A 47 -12.23 -0.53 11.34
CA GLU A 47 -10.80 -0.39 11.55
C GLU A 47 -10.13 0.19 10.31
N VAL A 48 -9.14 1.06 10.53
CA VAL A 48 -8.28 1.59 9.47
C VAL A 48 -6.85 1.20 9.78
N VAL A 49 -6.25 0.38 8.93
CA VAL A 49 -4.87 -0.12 9.10
C VAL A 49 -3.97 0.56 8.08
N TYR A 50 -3.00 1.33 8.59
CA TYR A 50 -1.97 1.97 7.77
C TYR A 50 -0.71 1.12 7.73
N ARG A 51 -0.16 0.95 6.53
CA ARG A 51 1.16 0.35 6.32
C ARG A 51 2.16 1.42 5.88
N PRO A 52 3.47 1.20 6.13
CA PRO A 52 4.52 2.02 5.55
C PRO A 52 4.37 2.14 4.02
N ALA A 53 4.87 3.23 3.45
CA ALA A 53 4.75 3.59 2.03
C ALA A 53 3.36 4.04 1.54
N GLY A 54 2.45 4.42 2.45
CA GLY A 54 1.16 5.03 2.07
C GLY A 54 0.13 4.04 1.53
N PHE A 55 0.30 2.75 1.85
CA PHE A 55 -0.68 1.70 1.55
C PHE A 55 -1.41 1.34 2.83
N GLY A 56 -2.64 0.86 2.71
CA GLY A 56 -3.41 0.41 3.86
C GLY A 56 -4.64 -0.37 3.44
N TYR A 57 -5.44 -0.75 4.42
CA TYR A 57 -6.78 -1.27 4.18
C TYR A 57 -7.73 -0.79 5.27
N THR A 58 -8.99 -0.62 4.89
CA THR A 58 -10.09 -0.33 5.82
C THR A 58 -10.99 -1.55 5.91
N VAL A 59 -11.49 -1.83 7.11
CA VAL A 59 -12.50 -2.86 7.33
C VAL A 59 -13.84 -2.17 7.39
N VAL A 60 -14.70 -2.43 6.42
CA VAL A 60 -16.06 -1.91 6.35
C VAL A 60 -17.04 -3.02 6.69
N SER A 61 -17.89 -2.76 7.66
CA SER A 61 -18.96 -3.66 8.07
C SER A 61 -20.29 -3.12 7.59
N ASP A 62 -21.05 -3.96 6.91
CA ASP A 62 -22.49 -3.81 6.72
C ASP A 62 -23.22 -4.80 7.64
N GLU A 63 -24.55 -4.73 7.73
CA GLU A 63 -25.41 -5.50 8.66
C GLU A 63 -25.16 -7.03 8.62
N ALA A 64 -24.63 -7.56 7.50
CA ALA A 64 -24.40 -8.98 7.30
C ALA A 64 -22.94 -9.38 6.99
N THR A 65 -22.06 -8.44 6.62
CA THR A 65 -20.75 -8.77 6.05
C THR A 65 -19.66 -7.77 6.42
N GLU A 66 -18.46 -8.26 6.69
CA GLU A 66 -17.24 -7.46 6.82
C GLU A 66 -16.38 -7.61 5.56
N VAL A 67 -15.98 -6.47 4.99
CA VAL A 67 -15.16 -6.41 3.77
C VAL A 67 -13.90 -5.60 4.03
N LYS A 68 -12.76 -6.12 3.59
CA LYS A 68 -11.47 -5.43 3.64
C LYS A 68 -11.21 -4.73 2.32
N ILE A 69 -11.14 -3.40 2.35
CA ILE A 69 -10.96 -2.57 1.16
C ILE A 69 -9.56 -1.97 1.20
N PRO A 70 -8.66 -2.34 0.27
CA PRO A 70 -7.35 -1.74 0.18
C PRO A 70 -7.45 -0.28 -0.27
N PHE A 71 -6.59 0.58 0.26
CA PHE A 71 -6.46 1.96 -0.20
C PHE A 71 -5.00 2.37 -0.32
N THR A 72 -4.77 3.41 -1.11
CA THR A 72 -3.45 4.02 -1.28
C THR A 72 -3.51 5.53 -1.08
N GLY A 73 -2.40 6.12 -0.63
CA GLY A 73 -2.24 7.55 -0.46
C GLY A 73 -3.07 8.11 0.69
N ASN A 74 -3.52 9.36 0.53
CA ASN A 74 -4.15 10.15 1.59
C ASN A 74 -5.57 9.70 1.94
N LEU A 75 -6.16 8.77 1.18
CA LEU A 75 -7.51 8.23 1.44
C LEU A 75 -7.62 7.69 2.86
N GLY A 76 -6.58 7.02 3.36
CA GLY A 76 -6.57 6.54 4.73
C GLY A 76 -6.79 7.66 5.75
N THR A 77 -6.24 8.86 5.55
CA THR A 77 -6.34 9.97 6.53
C THR A 77 -7.75 10.56 6.67
N LEU A 78 -8.61 10.29 5.68
CA LEU A 78 -10.00 10.76 5.66
C LEU A 78 -10.96 9.74 6.31
N LEU A 79 -10.52 8.49 6.45
CA LEU A 79 -11.33 7.40 7.00
C LEU A 79 -11.17 7.36 8.52
N LYS A 80 -12.28 7.45 9.26
CA LYS A 80 -12.31 7.31 10.71
C LYS A 80 -13.09 6.07 11.12
N PRO A 81 -12.65 5.34 12.16
CA PRO A 81 -13.47 4.31 12.78
C PRO A 81 -14.83 4.86 13.22
N GLU A 82 -15.84 4.00 13.19
CA GLU A 82 -17.25 4.27 13.54
C GLU A 82 -17.99 5.23 12.60
N GLU A 83 -17.34 5.68 11.53
CA GLU A 83 -17.97 6.53 10.52
C GLU A 83 -18.67 5.70 9.45
N LYS A 84 -19.90 6.10 9.10
CA LYS A 84 -20.66 5.51 8.00
C LYS A 84 -20.21 6.16 6.69
N VAL A 85 -19.69 5.35 5.77
CA VAL A 85 -19.12 5.82 4.51
C VAL A 85 -19.68 5.06 3.33
N VAL A 86 -19.62 5.70 2.16
CA VAL A 86 -19.88 5.08 0.86
C VAL A 86 -18.56 5.05 0.10
N LEU A 87 -18.08 3.85 -0.20
CA LEU A 87 -16.82 3.63 -0.93
C LEU A 87 -17.12 3.15 -2.35
N LYS A 88 -16.42 3.75 -3.32
CA LYS A 88 -16.52 3.43 -4.75
C LYS A 88 -15.14 3.13 -5.30
N GLY A 89 -15.01 2.11 -6.14
CA GLY A 89 -13.73 1.65 -6.70
C GLY A 89 -13.89 0.92 -8.02
#